data_AF-A0A7S0ISK9-F1
#
_entry.id   AF-A0A7S0ISK9-F1
#
_cell.length_a   1.000
_cell.length_b   1.000
_cell.length_c   1.000
_cell.angle_alpha   90.00
_cell.angle_beta   90.00
_cell.angle_gamma   90.00
#
_symmetry.space_group_name_H-M   'P 1'
#
loop_
_entity.id
_entity.type
_entity.pdbx_description
1 polymer ?
#
loop_
_entity_poly.entity_id
_entity_poly.type
_entity_poly.pdbx_seq_one_letter_code
_entity_poly.pdbx_strand_id
1 'polypeptide(L)'
;SGWPVFLRQPSGAPVLVISYALLYFTVLSPHGVVLTAYLQTRHLGETPLSLFRAAGALAGVFGMSAYRLGSQRIGVRGTALIQVTLLAVAVIAAAALFGYGGIGGAREHMPRTMLAFLAMIVVSRFGLYGFDVALTQLEQMNVDERHRGLVGAIESSLCSLGTMAVFVSTMGVSAHNAASFGALVYISAAFVLAGAGCFATWCLCWHDHEHTHDTGVAEAVHETHAHTLAHERQLAASADGKTHTHLHFHPPCGRLWHHLVVHRPVSDKA
;
A
#
# COMPACT_ATOMS: atom_id res chain seq x y z
N SER A 1 -16.74 9.59 16.20
CA SER A 1 -16.38 8.80 15.01
C SER A 1 -14.93 9.11 14.63
N GLY A 2 -14.14 8.13 14.20
CA GLY A 2 -12.69 8.32 13.96
C GLY A 2 -12.32 8.97 12.61
N TRP A 3 -13.24 8.98 11.64
CA TRP A 3 -13.00 9.46 10.29
C TRP A 3 -12.50 10.92 10.19
N PRO A 4 -13.06 11.91 10.91
CA PRO A 4 -12.54 13.27 10.86
C PRO A 4 -11.11 13.40 11.37
N VAL A 5 -10.74 12.60 12.38
CA VAL A 5 -9.39 12.57 12.94
C VAL A 5 -8.40 11.95 11.94
N PHE A 6 -8.82 10.89 11.24
CA PHE A 6 -8.03 10.26 10.18
C PHE A 6 -7.82 11.19 8.97
N LEU A 7 -8.89 11.78 8.44
CA LEU A 7 -8.81 12.66 7.26
C LEU A 7 -8.01 13.94 7.51
N ARG A 8 -7.86 14.34 8.77
CA ARG A 8 -7.06 15.51 9.19
C ARG A 8 -5.63 15.17 9.59
N GLN A 9 -5.19 13.90 9.45
CA GLN A 9 -3.82 13.53 9.77
C GLN A 9 -2.84 14.28 8.84
N PRO A 10 -1.89 15.05 9.40
CA PRO A 10 -1.03 15.93 8.62
C PRO A 10 0.05 15.18 7.84
N SER A 11 0.34 13.95 8.27
CA SER A 11 1.40 13.11 7.73
C SER A 11 1.05 12.40 6.41
N GLY A 12 -0.08 12.74 5.79
CA GLY A 12 -0.55 12.08 4.59
C GLY A 12 -0.99 10.63 4.81
N ALA A 13 -1.23 10.22 6.07
CA ALA A 13 -1.74 8.90 6.43
C ALA A 13 -2.99 8.47 5.62
N PRO A 14 -3.94 9.37 5.25
CA PRO A 14 -5.03 8.99 4.37
C PRO A 14 -4.58 8.47 3.01
N VAL A 15 -3.55 9.08 2.41
CA VAL A 15 -3.03 8.66 1.11
C VAL A 15 -2.32 7.31 1.23
N LEU A 16 -1.56 7.10 2.31
CA LEU A 16 -0.93 5.81 2.61
C LEU A 16 -1.97 4.70 2.78
N VAL A 17 -2.96 4.88 3.64
CA VAL A 17 -4.02 3.90 3.88
C VAL A 17 -4.83 3.62 2.61
N ILE A 18 -5.19 4.67 1.84
CA ILE A 18 -5.91 4.48 0.56
C ILE A 18 -5.03 3.71 -0.42
N SER A 19 -3.73 4.03 -0.52
CA SER A 19 -2.80 3.33 -1.41
C SER A 19 -2.79 1.82 -1.15
N TYR A 20 -2.82 1.43 0.13
CA TYR A 20 -2.83 0.04 0.54
C TYR A 20 -4.19 -0.63 0.38
N ALA A 21 -5.26 0.04 0.79
CA ALA A 21 -6.62 -0.46 0.63
C ALA A 21 -6.95 -0.77 -0.84
N LEU A 22 -6.47 0.04 -1.79
CA LEU A 22 -6.62 -0.22 -3.22
C LEU A 22 -5.96 -1.55 -3.66
N LEU A 23 -4.89 -2.00 -3.00
CA LEU A 23 -4.24 -3.29 -3.31
C LEU A 23 -5.12 -4.49 -2.94
N TYR A 24 -6.09 -4.33 -2.03
CA TYR A 24 -7.04 -5.36 -1.65
C TYR A 24 -8.20 -5.52 -2.64
N PHE A 25 -8.38 -4.59 -3.58
CA PHE A 25 -9.32 -4.72 -4.70
C PHE A 25 -8.70 -5.56 -5.83
N THR A 26 -8.34 -6.80 -5.53
CA THR A 26 -7.71 -7.70 -6.52
C THR A 26 -8.22 -9.12 -6.43
N VAL A 27 -8.56 -9.71 -7.58
CA VAL A 27 -8.82 -11.16 -7.70
C VAL A 27 -7.54 -11.98 -7.86
N LEU A 28 -6.41 -11.33 -8.15
CA LEU A 28 -5.16 -11.98 -8.55
C LEU A 28 -4.31 -12.38 -7.34
N SER A 29 -4.80 -13.32 -6.54
CA SER A 29 -4.10 -13.82 -5.36
C SER A 29 -4.01 -15.35 -5.37
N PRO A 30 -2.83 -15.97 -5.14
CA PRO A 30 -2.71 -17.41 -5.01
C PRO A 30 -3.60 -17.99 -3.91
N HIS A 31 -3.80 -17.23 -2.84
CA HIS A 31 -4.63 -17.65 -1.70
C HIS A 31 -6.11 -17.30 -1.89
N GLY A 32 -6.47 -16.49 -2.90
CA GLY A 32 -7.82 -16.02 -3.15
C GLY A 32 -8.70 -17.06 -3.82
N VAL A 33 -9.88 -17.30 -3.25
CA VAL A 33 -10.84 -18.32 -3.72
C VAL A 33 -11.32 -18.07 -5.16
N VAL A 34 -11.39 -16.79 -5.57
CA VAL A 34 -11.90 -16.38 -6.89
C VAL A 34 -10.98 -16.85 -8.02
N LEU A 35 -9.67 -16.57 -7.92
CA LEU A 35 -8.70 -17.04 -8.91
C LEU A 35 -8.58 -18.56 -8.88
N THR A 36 -8.52 -19.19 -7.71
CA THR A 36 -8.40 -20.66 -7.63
C THR A 36 -9.61 -21.36 -8.25
N ALA A 37 -10.82 -20.86 -8.01
CA ALA A 37 -12.03 -21.39 -8.63
C ALA A 37 -11.97 -21.22 -10.17
N TYR A 38 -11.56 -20.05 -10.67
CA TYR A 38 -11.37 -19.85 -12.11
C TYR A 38 -10.36 -20.85 -12.70
N LEU A 39 -9.20 -21.04 -12.05
CA LEU A 39 -8.19 -22.01 -12.51
C LEU A 39 -8.74 -23.45 -12.55
N GLN A 40 -9.57 -23.83 -11.57
CA GLN A 40 -10.25 -25.13 -11.58
C GLN A 40 -11.24 -25.28 -12.75
N THR A 41 -12.00 -24.22 -13.09
CA THR A 41 -12.86 -24.25 -14.30
C THR A 41 -12.08 -24.40 -15.59
N ARG A 42 -10.77 -24.08 -15.59
CA ARG A 42 -9.86 -24.30 -16.72
C ARG A 42 -9.14 -25.64 -16.67
N HIS A 43 -9.62 -26.58 -15.86
CA HIS A 43 -9.07 -27.93 -15.70
C HIS A 43 -7.61 -27.97 -15.21
N LEU A 44 -7.15 -26.95 -14.48
CA LEU A 44 -5.91 -27.09 -13.72
C LEU A 44 -6.10 -28.14 -12.62
N GLY A 45 -5.30 -29.20 -12.66
CA GLY A 45 -5.28 -30.22 -11.62
C GLY A 45 -4.88 -29.67 -10.24
N GLU A 46 -5.17 -30.45 -9.21
CA GLU A 46 -4.95 -30.03 -7.81
C GLU A 46 -3.47 -29.82 -7.46
N THR A 47 -2.56 -30.61 -8.05
CA THR A 47 -1.12 -30.53 -7.77
C THR A 47 -0.48 -29.22 -8.24
N PRO A 48 -0.66 -28.76 -9.50
CA PRO A 48 -0.21 -27.43 -9.90
C PRO A 48 -0.80 -26.29 -9.06
N LEU A 49 -2.06 -26.43 -8.64
CA LEU A 49 -2.75 -25.43 -7.83
C LEU A 49 -2.16 -25.34 -6.41
N SER A 50 -1.88 -26.48 -5.78
CA SER A 50 -1.24 -26.51 -4.46
C SER A 50 0.18 -25.96 -4.51
N LEU A 51 0.96 -26.29 -5.55
CA LEU A 51 2.30 -25.74 -5.76
C LEU A 51 2.27 -24.22 -5.97
N PHE A 52 1.33 -23.72 -6.77
CA PHE A 52 1.13 -22.29 -6.98
C PHE A 52 0.84 -21.54 -5.66
N ARG A 53 0.00 -22.12 -4.80
CA ARG A 53 -0.29 -21.57 -3.46
C ARG A 53 0.94 -21.58 -2.55
N ALA A 54 1.70 -22.68 -2.55
CA ALA A 54 2.93 -22.79 -1.78
C ALA A 54 3.98 -21.77 -2.24
N ALA A 55 4.15 -21.61 -3.56
CA ALA A 55 5.04 -20.61 -4.14
C ALA A 55 4.62 -19.18 -3.76
N GLY A 56 3.32 -18.88 -3.76
CA GLY A 56 2.78 -17.60 -3.29
C GLY A 56 3.12 -17.30 -1.83
N ALA A 57 2.98 -18.28 -0.93
CA ALA A 57 3.32 -18.14 0.48
C ALA A 57 4.82 -17.90 0.67
N LEU A 58 5.68 -18.68 -0.01
CA LEU A 58 7.12 -18.50 0.02
C LEU A 58 7.53 -17.12 -0.50
N ALA A 59 6.96 -16.67 -1.62
CA ALA A 59 7.20 -15.35 -2.17
C ALA A 59 6.85 -14.25 -1.16
N GLY A 60 5.76 -14.40 -0.40
CA GLY A 60 5.42 -13.48 0.70
C GLY A 60 6.50 -13.43 1.79
N VAL A 61 6.98 -14.58 2.26
CA VAL A 61 8.07 -14.67 3.26
C VAL A 61 9.36 -14.03 2.77
N PHE A 62 9.74 -14.29 1.52
CA PHE A 62 10.91 -13.68 0.90
C PHE A 62 10.73 -12.18 0.69
N GLY A 63 9.53 -11.71 0.34
CA GLY A 63 9.19 -10.29 0.19
C GLY A 63 9.39 -9.52 1.50
N MET A 64 8.90 -10.05 2.62
CA MET A 64 9.10 -9.45 3.95
C MET A 64 10.58 -9.42 4.35
N SER A 65 11.32 -10.51 4.07
CA SER A 65 12.76 -10.57 4.34
C SER A 65 13.54 -9.57 3.49
N ALA A 66 13.19 -9.44 2.20
CA ALA A 66 13.79 -8.49 1.29
C ALA A 66 13.51 -7.04 1.69
N TYR A 67 12.29 -6.73 2.16
CA TYR A 67 11.99 -5.42 2.74
C TYR A 67 12.91 -5.13 3.92
N ARG A 68 13.03 -6.06 4.86
CA ARG A 68 13.84 -5.89 6.08
C ARG A 68 15.31 -5.58 5.78
N LEU A 69 15.87 -6.24 4.77
CA LEU A 69 17.24 -6.02 4.32
C LEU A 69 17.40 -4.74 3.49
N GLY A 70 16.41 -4.44 2.63
CA GLY A 70 16.41 -3.26 1.78
C GLY A 70 16.27 -1.96 2.57
N SER A 71 15.40 -1.94 3.58
CA SER A 71 15.09 -0.74 4.38
C SER A 71 16.30 -0.22 5.15
N GLN A 72 17.25 -1.09 5.50
CA GLN A 72 18.52 -0.72 6.13
C GLN A 72 19.50 -0.03 5.17
N ARG A 73 19.38 -0.25 3.86
CA ARG A 73 20.32 0.27 2.85
C ARG A 73 19.78 1.47 2.09
N ILE A 74 18.54 1.36 1.61
CA ILE A 74 17.90 2.34 0.71
C ILE A 74 16.92 3.22 1.51
N GLY A 75 16.68 2.90 2.78
CA GLY A 75 15.67 3.53 3.61
C GLY A 75 14.28 2.95 3.37
N VAL A 76 13.35 3.27 4.28
CA VAL A 76 11.98 2.74 4.29
C VAL A 76 11.22 3.14 3.03
N ARG A 77 11.22 4.44 2.68
CA ARG A 77 10.46 4.97 1.53
C ARG A 77 10.92 4.38 0.20
N GLY A 78 12.24 4.36 -0.04
CA GLY A 78 12.79 3.83 -1.28
C GLY A 78 12.51 2.34 -1.44
N THR A 79 12.64 1.57 -0.36
CA THR A 79 12.33 0.12 -0.37
C THR A 79 10.84 -0.12 -0.59
N ALA A 80 9.96 0.66 0.06
CA ALA A 80 8.51 0.60 -0.15
C ALA A 80 8.14 0.88 -1.62
N LEU A 81 8.75 1.90 -2.23
CA LEU A 81 8.50 2.27 -3.62
C LEU A 81 8.92 1.15 -4.59
N ILE A 82 10.08 0.51 -4.34
CA ILE A 82 10.52 -0.64 -5.14
C ILE A 82 9.52 -1.80 -5.01
N GLN A 83 9.09 -2.14 -3.80
CA GLN A 83 8.17 -3.26 -3.54
C GLN A 83 6.80 -3.04 -4.19
N VAL A 84 6.20 -1.84 -4.06
CA VAL A 84 4.91 -1.54 -4.68
C VAL A 84 5.02 -1.42 -6.21
N THR A 85 6.14 -0.94 -6.74
CA THR A 85 6.39 -0.89 -8.19
C THR A 85 6.54 -2.30 -8.76
N LEU A 86 7.29 -3.18 -8.07
CA LEU A 86 7.41 -4.58 -8.45
C LEU A 86 6.05 -5.29 -8.45
N LEU A 87 5.22 -5.06 -7.42
CA LEU A 87 3.84 -5.53 -7.37
C LEU A 87 3.05 -5.05 -8.60
N ALA A 88 3.07 -3.75 -8.89
CA ALA A 88 2.31 -3.16 -10.00
C ALA A 88 2.76 -3.72 -11.35
N VAL A 89 4.06 -3.74 -11.64
CA VAL A 89 4.62 -4.31 -12.88
C VAL A 89 4.26 -5.78 -13.01
N ALA A 90 4.35 -6.56 -11.92
CA ALA A 90 4.02 -7.97 -11.95
C ALA A 90 2.54 -8.22 -12.27
N VAL A 91 1.64 -7.44 -11.67
CA VAL A 91 0.19 -7.54 -11.91
C VAL A 91 -0.18 -7.09 -13.33
N ILE A 92 0.42 -6.02 -13.85
CA ILE A 92 0.20 -5.57 -15.23
C ILE A 92 0.66 -6.63 -16.22
N ALA A 93 1.84 -7.20 -16.00
CA ALA A 93 2.35 -8.28 -16.84
C ALA A 93 1.46 -9.52 -16.78
N ALA A 94 0.94 -9.89 -15.59
CA ALA A 94 -0.05 -10.95 -15.46
C ALA A 94 -1.32 -10.63 -16.27
N ALA A 95 -1.87 -9.42 -16.15
CA ALA A 95 -3.05 -9.01 -16.93
C ALA A 95 -2.79 -9.02 -18.45
N ALA A 96 -1.61 -8.59 -18.89
CA ALA A 96 -1.21 -8.63 -20.29
C ALA A 96 -1.06 -10.07 -20.80
N LEU A 97 -0.43 -10.97 -20.02
CA LEU A 97 -0.31 -12.39 -20.34
C LEU A 97 -1.68 -13.08 -20.40
N PHE A 98 -2.60 -12.68 -19.54
CA PHE A 98 -3.99 -13.15 -19.56
C PHE A 98 -4.70 -12.74 -20.86
N GLY A 99 -4.54 -11.48 -21.29
CA GLY A 99 -5.12 -10.96 -22.53
C GLY A 99 -4.51 -11.56 -23.80
N TYR A 100 -3.18 -11.62 -23.89
CA TYR A 100 -2.46 -12.20 -25.02
C TYR A 100 -2.70 -13.70 -25.16
N GLY A 101 -2.79 -14.39 -24.02
CA GLY A 101 -2.97 -15.83 -23.97
C GLY A 101 -4.36 -16.31 -24.37
N GLY A 102 -5.31 -15.39 -24.66
CA GLY A 102 -6.68 -15.65 -25.13
C GLY A 102 -7.15 -17.03 -24.70
N ILE A 103 -7.44 -17.21 -23.40
CA ILE A 103 -7.68 -18.55 -22.84
C ILE A 103 -9.04 -19.06 -23.37
N GLY A 104 -9.02 -19.51 -24.62
CA GLY A 104 -10.11 -20.03 -25.43
C GLY A 104 -9.49 -21.14 -26.26
N GLY A 105 -9.48 -22.34 -25.70
CA GLY A 105 -8.90 -23.51 -26.34
C GLY A 105 -8.41 -24.51 -25.31
N ALA A 106 -9.25 -25.51 -25.05
CA ALA A 106 -8.85 -26.73 -24.35
C ALA A 106 -7.59 -27.30 -25.01
N ARG A 107 -6.49 -27.38 -24.25
CA ARG A 107 -5.29 -28.14 -24.63
C ARG A 107 -4.80 -28.90 -23.41
N GLU A 108 -4.39 -30.13 -23.65
CA GLU A 108 -4.02 -31.14 -22.64
C GLU A 108 -2.79 -30.79 -21.79
N HIS A 109 -2.03 -29.75 -22.17
CA HIS A 109 -0.85 -29.27 -21.44
C HIS A 109 -1.00 -27.80 -21.07
N MET A 110 -0.52 -27.43 -19.88
CA MET A 110 -0.46 -26.04 -19.42
C MET A 110 0.26 -25.18 -20.47
N PRO A 111 -0.42 -24.22 -21.13
CA PRO A 111 0.27 -23.37 -22.09
C PRO A 111 1.31 -22.52 -21.35
N ARG A 112 2.48 -22.30 -21.97
CA ARG A 112 3.58 -21.50 -21.41
C ARG A 112 3.11 -20.12 -20.91
N THR A 113 2.09 -19.56 -21.55
CA THR A 113 1.45 -18.29 -21.16
C THR A 113 0.71 -18.36 -19.83
N MET A 114 0.04 -19.48 -19.52
CA MET A 114 -0.60 -19.69 -18.21
C MET A 114 0.44 -19.85 -17.10
N LEU A 115 1.52 -20.59 -17.35
CA LEU A 115 2.62 -20.71 -16.39
C LEU A 115 3.25 -19.33 -16.10
N ALA A 116 3.51 -18.54 -17.14
CA ALA A 116 4.01 -17.18 -17.00
C ALA A 116 3.01 -16.28 -16.23
N PHE A 117 1.72 -16.38 -16.52
CA PHE A 117 0.66 -15.67 -15.80
C PHE A 117 0.69 -15.99 -14.30
N LEU A 118 0.71 -17.28 -13.94
CA LEU A 118 0.80 -17.73 -12.54
C LEU A 118 2.10 -17.27 -11.89
N ALA A 119 3.24 -17.36 -12.60
CA ALA A 119 4.53 -16.89 -12.09
C ALA A 119 4.52 -15.39 -11.77
N MET A 120 3.95 -14.55 -12.64
CA MET A 120 3.82 -13.12 -12.37
C MET A 120 2.92 -12.83 -11.17
N ILE A 121 1.87 -13.63 -10.93
CA ILE A 121 1.08 -13.53 -9.69
C ILE A 121 1.90 -13.92 -8.46
N VAL A 122 2.77 -14.93 -8.54
CA VAL A 122 3.68 -15.27 -7.44
C VAL A 122 4.65 -14.11 -7.16
N VAL A 123 5.26 -13.53 -8.21
CA VAL A 123 6.14 -12.35 -8.07
C VAL A 123 5.39 -11.17 -7.45
N SER A 124 4.11 -10.98 -7.79
CA SER A 124 3.28 -9.93 -7.17
C SER A 124 3.18 -10.07 -5.65
N ARG A 125 3.19 -11.31 -5.11
CA ARG A 125 3.12 -11.54 -3.66
C ARG A 125 4.39 -11.09 -2.94
N PHE A 126 5.55 -11.25 -3.57
CA PHE A 126 6.80 -10.73 -3.04
C PHE A 126 6.70 -9.20 -2.84
N GLY A 127 6.24 -8.49 -3.87
CA GLY A 127 6.01 -7.05 -3.81
C GLY A 127 5.00 -6.63 -2.74
N LEU A 128 3.84 -7.31 -2.69
CA LEU A 128 2.76 -6.97 -1.77
C LEU A 128 3.16 -7.13 -0.30
N TYR A 129 3.72 -8.27 0.08
CA TYR A 129 4.08 -8.53 1.49
C TYR A 129 5.28 -7.67 1.93
N GLY A 130 6.21 -7.36 1.01
CA GLY A 130 7.27 -6.39 1.30
C GLY A 130 6.70 -4.99 1.54
N PHE A 131 5.73 -4.57 0.73
CA PHE A 131 5.06 -3.28 0.88
C PHE A 131 4.18 -3.20 2.12
N ASP A 132 3.49 -4.27 2.52
CA ASP A 132 2.69 -4.37 3.74
C ASP A 132 3.50 -4.04 5.00
N VAL A 133 4.67 -4.67 5.15
CA VAL A 133 5.59 -4.37 6.26
C VAL A 133 6.09 -2.92 6.17
N ALA A 134 6.37 -2.45 4.96
CA ALA A 134 6.82 -1.08 4.74
C ALA A 134 5.77 -0.04 5.15
N LEU A 135 4.51 -0.27 4.78
CA LEU A 135 3.41 0.62 5.11
C LEU A 135 3.15 0.64 6.61
N THR A 136 3.11 -0.52 7.25
CA THR A 136 2.98 -0.60 8.72
C THR A 136 4.08 0.21 9.40
N GLN A 137 5.32 0.11 8.92
CA GLN A 137 6.44 0.90 9.46
C GLN A 137 6.27 2.39 9.17
N LEU A 138 5.82 2.78 7.97
CA LEU A 138 5.54 4.16 7.62
C LEU A 138 4.45 4.76 8.51
N GLU A 139 3.37 4.04 8.76
CA GLU A 139 2.31 4.49 9.69
C GLU A 139 2.85 4.63 11.11
N GLN A 140 3.67 3.69 11.57
CA GLN A 140 4.31 3.80 12.89
C GLN A 140 5.20 5.05 13.00
N MET A 141 5.92 5.41 11.94
CA MET A 141 6.77 6.61 11.96
C MET A 141 5.98 7.91 11.83
N ASN A 142 4.87 7.90 11.08
CA ASN A 142 4.19 9.11 10.64
C ASN A 142 2.88 9.40 11.38
N VAL A 143 2.30 8.43 12.09
CA VAL A 143 1.06 8.58 12.86
C VAL A 143 1.40 8.59 14.35
N ASP A 144 0.84 9.59 15.05
CA ASP A 144 0.97 9.69 16.50
C ASP A 144 0.43 8.43 17.20
N GLU A 145 1.18 7.95 18.19
CA GLU A 145 0.87 6.75 18.99
C GLU A 145 -0.56 6.74 19.52
N ARG A 146 -1.09 7.90 19.91
CA ARG A 146 -2.46 8.07 20.42
C ARG A 146 -3.53 7.71 19.38
N HIS A 147 -3.20 7.80 18.09
CA HIS A 147 -4.13 7.63 16.97
C HIS A 147 -3.82 6.40 16.11
N ARG A 148 -2.68 5.72 16.28
CA ARG A 148 -2.29 4.53 15.48
C ARG A 148 -3.36 3.45 15.46
N GLY A 149 -3.97 3.14 16.61
CA GLY A 149 -5.04 2.15 16.69
C GLY A 149 -6.29 2.55 15.89
N LEU A 150 -6.61 3.85 15.83
CA LEU A 150 -7.73 4.37 15.05
C LEU A 150 -7.43 4.32 13.55
N VAL A 151 -6.21 4.69 13.13
CA VAL A 151 -5.79 4.63 11.72
C VAL A 151 -5.78 3.18 11.23
N GLY A 152 -5.20 2.26 12.00
CA GLY A 152 -5.19 0.83 11.67
C GLY A 152 -6.61 0.22 11.61
N ALA A 153 -7.53 0.67 12.46
CA ALA A 153 -8.94 0.24 12.36
C ALA A 153 -9.60 0.72 11.06
N ILE A 154 -9.32 1.94 10.62
CA ILE A 154 -9.83 2.49 9.35
C ILE A 154 -9.19 1.74 8.17
N GLU A 155 -7.88 1.51 8.18
CA GLU A 155 -7.18 0.71 7.18
C GLU A 155 -7.81 -0.68 7.05
N SER A 156 -7.98 -1.39 8.16
CA SER A 156 -8.60 -2.72 8.18
C SER A 156 -10.03 -2.68 7.63
N SER A 157 -10.79 -1.64 7.92
CA SER A 157 -12.16 -1.48 7.39
C SER A 157 -12.16 -1.24 5.87
N LEU A 158 -11.23 -0.45 5.35
CA LEU A 158 -11.10 -0.17 3.92
C LEU A 158 -10.60 -1.39 3.15
N CYS A 159 -9.66 -2.16 3.69
CA CYS A 159 -9.20 -3.43 3.13
C CYS A 159 -10.33 -4.47 3.10
N SER A 160 -11.15 -4.51 4.17
CA SER A 160 -12.34 -5.36 4.23
C SER A 160 -13.38 -4.97 3.18
N LEU A 161 -13.62 -3.66 3.00
CA LEU A 161 -14.48 -3.14 1.94
C LEU A 161 -13.97 -3.52 0.53
N GLY A 162 -12.66 -3.44 0.29
CA GLY A 162 -12.05 -3.89 -0.97
C GLY A 162 -12.25 -5.38 -1.22
N THR A 163 -12.04 -6.20 -0.20
CA THR A 163 -12.28 -7.65 -0.27
C THR A 163 -13.75 -7.96 -0.54
N MET A 164 -14.68 -7.27 0.11
CA MET A 164 -16.12 -7.41 -0.15
C MET A 164 -16.49 -6.99 -1.58
N ALA A 165 -15.93 -5.89 -2.07
CA ALA A 165 -16.15 -5.43 -3.44
C ALA A 165 -15.70 -6.48 -4.46
N VAL A 166 -14.58 -7.16 -4.22
CA VAL A 166 -14.13 -8.28 -5.05
C VAL A 166 -15.15 -9.41 -5.07
N PHE A 167 -15.69 -9.81 -3.92
CA PHE A 167 -16.70 -10.88 -3.86
C PHE A 167 -18.00 -10.49 -4.57
N VAL A 168 -18.53 -9.30 -4.31
CA VAL A 168 -19.75 -8.80 -4.97
C VAL A 168 -19.55 -8.72 -6.48
N SER A 169 -18.41 -8.17 -6.92
CA SER A 169 -18.06 -8.08 -8.34
C SER A 169 -17.95 -9.46 -8.99
N THR A 170 -17.36 -10.43 -8.27
CA THR A 170 -17.25 -11.81 -8.74
C THR A 170 -18.63 -12.48 -8.86
N MET A 171 -19.53 -12.28 -7.90
CA MET A 171 -20.90 -12.80 -7.96
C MET A 171 -21.66 -12.20 -9.15
N GLY A 172 -21.55 -10.88 -9.36
CA GLY A 172 -22.19 -10.21 -10.50
C GLY A 172 -21.68 -10.72 -11.84
N VAL A 173 -20.36 -10.85 -12.00
CA VAL A 173 -19.73 -11.41 -13.21
C VAL A 173 -20.17 -12.86 -13.45
N SER A 174 -20.17 -13.68 -12.39
CA SER A 174 -20.56 -15.10 -12.46
C SER A 174 -22.04 -15.30 -12.81
N ALA A 175 -22.92 -14.37 -12.40
CA ALA A 175 -24.34 -14.42 -12.74
C ALA A 175 -24.63 -14.16 -14.23
N HIS A 176 -23.73 -13.46 -14.93
CA HIS A 176 -23.93 -13.08 -16.33
C HIS A 176 -23.13 -13.95 -17.32
N ASN A 177 -21.85 -14.28 -17.06
CA ASN A 177 -21.05 -15.21 -17.88
C ASN A 177 -19.70 -15.55 -17.20
N ALA A 178 -19.21 -16.80 -17.26
CA ALA A 178 -17.84 -17.11 -16.79
C ALA A 178 -16.73 -16.52 -17.69
N ALA A 179 -17.06 -16.17 -18.94
CA ALA A 179 -16.14 -15.57 -19.90
C ALA A 179 -15.68 -14.14 -19.52
N SER A 180 -16.35 -13.48 -18.57
CA SER A 180 -16.03 -12.10 -18.14
C SER A 180 -15.04 -12.03 -16.97
N PHE A 181 -14.42 -13.14 -16.54
CA PHE A 181 -13.32 -13.13 -15.56
C PHE A 181 -12.18 -12.17 -15.97
N GLY A 182 -11.93 -12.00 -17.27
CA GLY A 182 -10.96 -11.04 -17.77
C GLY A 182 -11.22 -9.60 -17.34
N ALA A 183 -12.49 -9.18 -17.23
CA ALA A 183 -12.82 -7.85 -16.71
C ALA A 183 -12.34 -7.68 -15.27
N LEU A 184 -12.52 -8.70 -14.41
CA LEU A 184 -12.02 -8.68 -13.03
C LEU A 184 -10.50 -8.59 -12.97
N VAL A 185 -9.79 -9.29 -13.87
CA VAL A 185 -8.32 -9.21 -13.99
C VAL A 185 -7.87 -7.79 -14.31
N TYR A 186 -8.47 -7.14 -15.32
CA TYR A 186 -8.11 -5.78 -15.70
C TYR A 186 -8.49 -4.73 -14.66
N ILE A 187 -9.67 -4.87 -14.04
CA ILE A 187 -10.09 -4.01 -12.91
C ILE A 187 -9.08 -4.14 -11.76
N SER A 188 -8.70 -5.38 -11.41
CA SER A 188 -7.69 -5.62 -10.36
C SER A 188 -6.35 -4.94 -10.68
N ALA A 189 -5.89 -5.03 -11.94
CA ALA A 189 -4.67 -4.36 -12.36
C ALA A 189 -4.77 -2.83 -12.28
N ALA A 190 -5.92 -2.26 -12.61
CA ALA A 190 -6.18 -0.82 -12.48
C ALA A 190 -6.16 -0.37 -11.02
N PHE A 191 -6.77 -1.13 -10.10
CA PHE A 191 -6.74 -0.83 -8.67
C PHE A 191 -5.33 -0.92 -8.08
N VAL A 192 -4.56 -1.95 -8.44
CA VAL A 192 -3.16 -2.09 -8.01
C VAL A 192 -2.30 -0.93 -8.55
N LEU A 193 -2.49 -0.54 -9.81
CA LEU A 193 -1.84 0.63 -10.40
C LEU A 193 -2.21 1.93 -9.68
N ALA A 194 -3.48 2.13 -9.38
CA ALA A 194 -3.96 3.28 -8.63
C ALA A 194 -3.34 3.32 -7.23
N GLY A 195 -3.27 2.18 -6.53
CA GLY A 195 -2.59 2.07 -5.23
C GLY A 195 -1.11 2.45 -5.31
N ALA A 196 -0.38 1.89 -6.27
CA ALA A 196 1.02 2.26 -6.51
C ALA A 196 1.19 3.75 -6.84
N GLY A 197 0.28 4.32 -7.65
CA GLY A 197 0.24 5.74 -7.98
C GLY A 197 -0.04 6.64 -6.76
N CYS A 198 -0.97 6.24 -5.89
CA CYS A 198 -1.23 6.95 -4.63
C CYS A 198 0.00 6.95 -3.73
N PHE A 199 0.70 5.81 -3.60
CA PHE A 199 1.92 5.72 -2.82
C PHE A 199 3.06 6.58 -3.41
N ALA A 200 3.25 6.51 -4.74
CA ALA A 200 4.23 7.35 -5.42
C ALA A 200 3.91 8.85 -5.24
N THR A 201 2.64 9.23 -5.31
CA THR A 201 2.18 10.60 -5.04
C THR A 201 2.51 10.99 -3.60
N TRP A 202 2.31 10.11 -2.62
CA TRP A 202 2.70 10.39 -1.24
C TRP A 202 4.22 10.61 -1.11
N CYS A 203 5.05 9.76 -1.74
CA CYS A 203 6.51 9.95 -1.72
C CYS A 203 6.96 11.25 -2.39
N LEU A 204 6.26 11.72 -3.42
CA LEU A 204 6.58 12.98 -4.10
C LEU A 204 6.12 14.20 -3.31
N CYS A 205 4.98 14.09 -2.63
CA CYS A 205 4.34 15.22 -1.96
C CYS A 205 4.76 15.39 -0.50
N TRP A 206 5.20 14.35 0.21
CA TRP A 206 5.55 14.46 1.63
C TRP A 206 7.05 14.25 1.87
N HIS A 207 7.73 15.23 2.45
CA HIS A 207 9.18 15.22 2.71
C HIS A 207 9.49 15.47 4.18
N ASP A 208 10.56 14.83 4.68
CA ASP A 208 11.05 15.05 6.04
C ASP A 208 11.86 16.35 6.10
N HIS A 209 11.56 17.21 7.08
CA HIS A 209 12.35 18.39 7.39
C HIS A 209 12.78 18.39 8.84
N GLU A 210 14.02 18.77 9.07
CA GLU A 210 14.58 19.00 10.40
C GLU A 210 14.19 20.40 10.86
N HIS A 211 13.74 20.50 12.11
CA HIS A 211 13.36 21.75 12.74
C HIS A 211 14.11 21.89 14.06
N THR A 212 14.71 23.05 14.26
CA THR A 212 15.47 23.37 15.47
C THR A 212 14.86 24.61 16.10
N HIS A 213 14.45 24.52 17.36
CA HIS A 213 13.89 25.64 18.10
C HIS A 213 14.98 26.66 18.48
N ASP A 214 14.82 27.92 18.08
CA ASP A 214 15.71 29.00 18.49
C ASP A 214 15.19 29.69 19.76
N THR A 215 15.95 29.62 20.86
CA THR A 215 15.52 30.10 22.18
C THR A 215 15.74 31.61 22.36
N GLY A 216 15.48 32.40 21.32
CA GLY A 216 15.46 33.86 21.43
C GLY A 216 14.22 34.29 22.20
N VAL A 217 14.40 35.01 23.32
CA VAL A 217 13.36 35.48 24.26
C VAL A 217 12.20 36.26 23.59
N ALA A 218 12.36 36.68 22.32
CA ALA A 218 11.36 37.42 21.55
C ALA A 218 10.36 36.56 20.76
N GLU A 219 10.58 35.24 20.58
CA GLU A 219 9.78 34.41 19.66
C GLU A 219 9.03 33.24 20.31
N ALA A 220 9.06 33.14 21.65
CA ALA A 220 8.29 32.17 22.43
C ALA A 220 6.75 32.28 22.25
N VAL A 221 6.28 33.30 21.53
CA VAL A 221 4.85 33.54 21.23
C VAL A 221 4.45 33.03 19.83
N HIS A 222 5.38 32.69 18.92
CA HIS A 222 5.05 32.34 17.54
C HIS A 222 5.27 30.88 17.11
N GLU A 223 6.12 30.09 17.77
CA GLU A 223 6.36 28.69 17.39
C GLU A 223 5.57 27.68 18.23
N THR A 224 4.24 27.68 18.14
CA THR A 224 3.39 26.72 18.88
C THR A 224 2.72 25.71 17.93
N HIS A 225 3.50 24.79 17.36
CA HIS A 225 2.93 23.57 16.78
C HIS A 225 2.88 22.46 17.83
N ALA A 226 1.84 21.62 17.77
CA ALA A 226 1.71 20.50 18.70
C ALA A 226 2.74 19.41 18.39
N HIS A 227 3.48 18.96 19.39
CA HIS A 227 4.41 17.85 19.25
C HIS A 227 3.66 16.50 19.30
N THR A 228 4.12 15.55 18.49
CA THR A 228 3.76 14.16 18.67
C THR A 228 4.61 13.56 19.79
N LEU A 229 4.16 12.45 20.38
CA LEU A 229 4.98 11.71 21.36
C LEU A 229 6.34 11.29 20.79
N ALA A 230 6.44 11.07 19.47
CA ALA A 230 7.69 10.80 18.80
C ALA A 230 8.60 12.03 18.74
N HIS A 231 8.04 13.22 18.45
CA HIS A 231 8.80 14.48 18.46
C HIS A 231 9.31 14.79 19.88
N GLU A 232 8.50 14.58 20.92
CA GLU A 232 8.92 14.78 22.31
C GLU A 232 10.10 13.87 22.68
N ARG A 233 10.09 12.61 22.24
CA ARG A 233 11.22 11.69 22.43
C ARG A 233 12.45 12.12 21.65
N GLN A 234 12.29 12.64 20.43
CA GLN A 234 13.41 13.17 19.64
C GLN A 234 14.04 14.38 20.32
N LEU A 235 13.23 15.33 20.81
CA LEU A 235 13.71 16.48 21.57
C LEU A 235 14.45 16.04 22.83
N ALA A 236 13.89 15.09 23.59
CA ALA A 236 14.52 14.57 24.80
C ALA A 236 15.85 13.82 24.53
N ALA A 237 16.00 13.25 23.32
CA ALA A 237 17.21 12.54 22.90
C ALA A 237 18.23 13.44 22.17
N SER A 238 17.82 14.62 21.70
CA SER A 238 18.69 15.54 20.98
C SER A 238 19.73 16.14 21.92
N ALA A 239 20.99 16.25 21.46
CA ALA A 239 22.09 16.80 22.26
C ALA A 239 21.85 18.26 22.69
N ASP A 240 21.08 19.01 21.90
CA ASP A 240 20.70 20.39 22.16
C ASP A 240 19.31 20.55 22.79
N GLY A 241 18.53 19.48 22.88
CA GLY A 241 17.15 19.48 23.34
C GLY A 241 16.15 20.23 22.42
N LYS A 242 16.55 20.58 21.19
CA LYS A 242 15.85 21.56 20.34
C LYS A 242 15.49 21.05 18.95
N THR A 243 16.12 19.98 18.50
CA THR A 243 15.93 19.46 17.15
C THR A 243 14.96 18.28 17.10
N HIS A 244 14.00 18.34 16.18
CA HIS A 244 13.12 17.21 15.82
C HIS A 244 12.82 17.21 14.31
N THR A 245 12.43 16.05 13.79
CA THR A 245 12.06 15.90 12.37
C THR A 245 10.56 15.83 12.23
N HIS A 246 9.99 16.49 11.24
CA HIS A 246 8.57 16.36 10.90
C HIS A 246 8.31 16.36 9.40
N LEU A 247 7.16 15.79 9.04
CA LEU A 247 6.76 15.61 7.66
C LEU A 247 6.00 16.83 7.13
N HIS A 248 6.44 17.39 6.01
CA HIS A 248 5.74 18.49 5.31
C HIS A 248 5.17 18.06 3.98
N PHE A 249 4.02 18.64 3.65
CA PHE A 249 3.42 18.54 2.33
C PHE A 249 3.97 19.62 1.38
N HIS A 250 4.46 19.19 0.22
CA HIS A 250 4.96 20.01 -0.88
C HIS A 250 4.28 19.56 -2.19
N PRO A 251 3.47 20.40 -2.86
CA PRO A 251 2.84 20.01 -4.12
C PRO A 251 3.89 19.87 -5.25
N PRO A 252 3.72 18.90 -6.18
CA PRO A 252 4.74 18.54 -7.17
C PRO A 252 4.98 19.59 -8.26
N CYS A 253 4.18 20.65 -8.34
CA CYS A 253 4.40 21.77 -9.27
C CYS A 253 3.77 23.06 -8.73
N GLY A 254 4.60 24.00 -8.26
CA GLY A 254 4.13 25.32 -7.81
C GLY A 254 5.23 26.14 -7.13
N ARG A 255 5.81 27.09 -7.88
CA ARG A 255 6.88 28.01 -7.47
C ARG A 255 6.43 29.10 -6.47
N LEU A 256 5.52 28.79 -5.56
CA LEU A 256 5.14 29.66 -4.45
C LEU A 256 5.27 28.90 -3.13
N TRP A 257 6.39 29.15 -2.47
CA TRP A 257 6.74 28.68 -1.15
C TRP A 257 5.88 29.39 -0.10
N HIS A 258 4.66 28.93 0.10
CA HIS A 258 3.95 29.18 1.35
C HIS A 258 4.05 27.93 2.21
N HIS A 259 4.79 28.07 3.32
CA HIS A 259 4.91 27.10 4.39
C HIS A 259 3.52 26.83 4.98
N LEU A 260 2.77 25.92 4.37
CA LEU A 260 1.54 25.39 4.93
C LEU A 260 1.94 24.37 5.99
N VAL A 261 2.23 24.88 7.19
CA VAL A 261 2.37 24.06 8.39
C VAL A 261 1.02 23.37 8.60
N VAL A 262 0.92 22.11 8.21
CA VAL A 262 -0.28 21.29 8.44
C VAL A 262 -0.27 20.85 9.90
N HIS A 263 -0.37 21.79 10.83
CA HIS A 263 -0.69 21.51 12.22
C HIS A 263 -1.71 22.55 12.67
N ARG A 264 -2.97 22.38 12.26
CA ARG A 264 -4.05 22.90 13.11
C ARG A 264 -4.20 21.94 14.28
N PRO A 265 -4.18 22.42 15.53
CA PRO A 265 -4.51 21.57 16.65
C PRO A 265 -5.89 20.96 16.38
N VAL A 266 -6.00 19.64 16.53
CA VAL A 266 -7.29 19.02 16.80
C VAL A 266 -7.68 19.60 18.16
N SER A 267 -8.49 20.67 18.15
CA SER A 267 -9.02 21.17 19.41
C SER A 267 -9.88 20.06 19.99
N ASP A 268 -9.50 19.57 21.15
CA ASP A 268 -10.40 18.85 22.05
C ASP A 268 -11.55 19.80 22.39
N LYS A 269 -12.57 19.82 21.54
CA LYS A 269 -13.89 20.30 21.88
C LYS A 269 -14.86 19.19 21.50
N ALA A 270 -15.31 18.54 22.56
CA ALA A 270 -16.52 17.72 22.61
C ALA A 270 -17.71 18.47 21.99
#